data_AF-A0A161K3E4-F1
#
_entry.id   AF-A0A161K3E4-F1
#
_cell.length_a   1.000
_cell.length_b   1.000
_cell.length_c   1.000
_cell.angle_alpha   90.00
_cell.angle_beta   90.00
_cell.angle_gamma   90.00
#
_symmetry.space_group_name_H-M   'P 1'
#
loop_
_entity.id
_entity.type
_entity.pdbx_description
1 polymer ?
#
loop_
_entity_poly.entity_id
_entity_poly.type
_entity_poly.pdbx_seq_one_letter_code
_entity_poly.pdbx_strand_id
1 'polypeptide(L)'
;MKIDSFPMKWLRVVVLALALTALAVVAFAAPAGLRADGENVVVNGDFENGTTAWTCKNCTLSAGTPAENGAAGQFANTSRTARGQLSQNGITLQPNTTYVLSFWAQSSNGDDVTVTLVQQAPPRANYGVRNKSFNLTTTGQLFTHTFTTTGFSQTVSDALLRFQATKGKGVQYSLDNVTLIADDEPPPPPGGEMLIYDWNKPITIDEGGFAMDKTSQYLGQNWESPVNYADGRLYFRARIYSIPVNQPGMKLGFCFWQGERENCRGNDVPGVAGQVSTWDFSPHDMWRKNGAEILWSEPRKKMGFSVRDGQNDPVSNKTSDDWGGNNPNDWYPMNLRFQVVLVAAGETFSGWQNYP
;
A
#
# COMPACT_ATOMS: atom_id res chain seq x y z
N MET A 1 -38.00 -0.77 -70.92
CA MET A 1 -37.17 -1.97 -71.17
C MET A 1 -35.72 -1.54 -71.19
N LYS A 2 -34.93 -2.05 -70.23
CA LYS A 2 -33.45 -2.04 -70.10
C LYS A 2 -32.72 -0.68 -70.19
N ILE A 3 -32.18 -0.13 -69.08
CA ILE A 3 -31.00 -0.49 -68.27
C ILE A 3 -29.87 0.52 -68.56
N ASP A 4 -29.23 0.94 -67.47
CA ASP A 4 -27.94 1.62 -67.29
C ASP A 4 -27.83 3.13 -67.56
N SER A 5 -27.56 3.85 -66.47
CA SER A 5 -26.43 4.79 -66.42
C SER A 5 -26.04 5.14 -64.98
N PHE A 6 -24.80 4.84 -64.61
CA PHE A 6 -23.94 5.74 -63.83
C PHE A 6 -22.92 6.30 -64.85
N PRO A 7 -22.29 7.49 -64.69
CA PRO A 7 -21.73 7.98 -63.43
C PRO A 7 -21.63 9.53 -63.22
N MET A 8 -21.18 9.91 -62.01
CA MET A 8 -20.38 11.09 -61.60
C MET A 8 -20.74 12.53 -62.05
N LYS A 9 -20.91 13.43 -61.07
CA LYS A 9 -20.50 14.87 -61.05
C LYS A 9 -20.61 15.40 -59.59
N TRP A 10 -19.52 15.76 -58.91
CA TRP A 10 -18.85 17.09 -58.88
C TRP A 10 -19.60 18.22 -58.13
N LEU A 11 -19.07 18.69 -56.99
CA LEU A 11 -18.60 20.08 -56.70
C LEU A 11 -18.29 20.26 -55.19
N ARG A 12 -17.02 20.42 -54.79
CA ARG A 12 -16.31 21.68 -54.42
C ARG A 12 -16.87 22.43 -53.20
N VAL A 13 -16.05 22.59 -52.15
CA VAL A 13 -15.47 23.90 -51.74
C VAL A 13 -14.13 23.65 -51.01
N VAL A 14 -13.10 24.38 -51.43
CA VAL A 14 -11.77 24.49 -50.81
C VAL A 14 -11.68 25.87 -50.15
N VAL A 15 -11.20 25.95 -48.91
CA VAL A 15 -10.54 27.17 -48.38
C VAL A 15 -9.28 26.74 -47.61
N LEU A 16 -8.16 27.33 -48.04
CA LEU A 16 -6.77 27.22 -47.55
C LEU A 16 -6.67 27.59 -46.05
N ALA A 17 -5.99 26.81 -45.20
CA ALA A 17 -4.54 26.60 -45.04
C ALA A 17 -3.81 27.75 -44.33
N LEU A 18 -3.48 27.52 -43.05
CA LEU A 18 -2.26 27.95 -42.35
C LEU A 18 -2.35 27.51 -40.87
N ALA A 19 -1.61 26.47 -40.49
CA ALA A 19 -0.91 26.42 -39.20
C ALA A 19 -0.03 25.16 -39.13
N LEU A 20 1.23 25.43 -38.80
CA LEU A 20 2.35 24.52 -38.61
C LEU A 20 2.03 23.21 -37.88
N THR A 21 2.70 22.18 -38.38
CA THR A 21 3.12 20.96 -37.69
C THR A 21 3.64 21.21 -36.26
N ALA A 22 2.96 20.63 -35.28
CA ALA A 22 3.58 20.12 -34.06
C ALA A 22 2.97 18.76 -33.77
N LEU A 23 3.79 17.72 -33.90
CA LEU A 23 3.49 16.34 -33.58
C LEU A 23 3.29 16.25 -32.06
N ALA A 24 2.07 16.47 -31.56
CA ALA A 24 1.75 16.18 -30.17
C ALA A 24 1.53 14.67 -30.04
N VAL A 25 2.53 14.00 -29.48
CA VAL A 25 2.40 12.66 -28.91
C VAL A 25 1.23 12.70 -27.94
N VAL A 26 0.08 12.14 -28.32
CA VAL A 26 -0.98 11.83 -27.37
C VAL A 26 -0.49 10.61 -26.61
N ALA A 27 0.32 10.85 -25.58
CA ALA A 27 0.44 9.92 -24.49
C ALA A 27 -0.97 9.82 -23.90
N PHE A 28 -1.62 8.67 -24.10
CA PHE A 28 -2.70 8.25 -23.21
C PHE A 28 -2.06 8.08 -21.82
N ALA A 29 -1.94 9.19 -21.09
CA ALA A 29 -1.95 9.13 -19.65
C ALA A 29 -3.35 8.59 -19.31
N ALA A 30 -3.42 7.29 -19.01
CA ALA A 30 -4.54 6.76 -18.27
C ALA A 30 -4.78 7.72 -17.09
N PRO A 31 -6.03 8.10 -16.77
CA PRO A 31 -6.26 8.85 -15.56
C PRO A 31 -5.68 8.00 -14.43
N ALA A 32 -4.67 8.53 -13.75
CA ALA A 32 -4.32 8.04 -12.43
C ALA A 32 -5.65 8.06 -11.69
N GLY A 33 -6.20 6.88 -11.41
CA GLY A 33 -7.44 6.77 -10.67
C GLY A 33 -7.25 7.62 -9.43
N LEU A 34 -8.17 8.56 -9.22
CA LEU A 34 -8.37 9.20 -7.92
C LEU A 34 -8.60 8.07 -6.92
N ARG A 35 -7.50 7.62 -6.32
CA ARG A 35 -7.53 6.88 -5.06
C ARG A 35 -7.97 7.89 -4.03
N ALA A 36 -8.92 7.51 -3.17
CA ALA A 36 -9.35 8.40 -2.11
C ALA A 36 -8.14 8.73 -1.24
N ASP A 37 -7.75 10.00 -1.18
CA ASP A 37 -6.83 10.48 -0.16
C ASP A 37 -7.46 10.12 1.19
N GLY A 38 -6.72 9.42 2.07
CA GLY A 38 -7.20 9.16 3.42
C GLY A 38 -7.62 10.46 4.11
N GLU A 39 -8.62 10.40 4.98
CA GLU A 39 -9.06 11.58 5.73
C GLU A 39 -7.92 12.09 6.63
N ASN A 40 -7.70 13.42 6.64
CA ASN A 40 -6.72 14.02 7.54
C ASN A 40 -7.17 13.85 8.99
N VAL A 41 -6.42 13.07 9.78
CA VAL A 41 -6.76 12.84 11.20
C VAL A 41 -6.36 14.00 12.12
N VAL A 42 -5.65 15.00 11.59
CA VAL A 42 -5.37 16.28 12.28
C VAL A 42 -6.53 17.24 12.02
N VAL A 43 -7.09 17.79 13.09
CA VAL A 43 -8.14 18.81 13.00
C VAL A 43 -7.56 20.22 12.97
N ASN A 44 -8.13 21.12 12.16
CA ASN A 44 -7.70 22.53 12.04
C ASN A 44 -6.18 22.65 11.84
N GLY A 45 -5.60 21.80 10.99
CA GLY A 45 -4.15 21.80 10.70
C GLY A 45 -3.71 22.96 9.81
N ASP A 46 -4.67 23.59 9.14
CA ASP A 46 -4.56 24.80 8.32
C ASP A 46 -4.74 26.10 9.12
N PHE A 47 -5.11 26.03 10.42
CA PHE A 47 -5.28 27.19 11.30
C PHE A 47 -6.28 28.28 10.83
N GLU A 48 -7.11 27.99 9.84
CA GLU A 48 -8.16 28.90 9.33
C GLU A 48 -9.29 29.10 10.36
N ASN A 49 -9.46 28.17 11.31
CA ASN A 49 -10.32 28.34 12.47
C ASN A 49 -9.53 28.76 13.73
N GLY A 50 -8.52 29.61 13.53
CA GLY A 50 -7.64 30.10 14.57
C GLY A 50 -6.83 28.97 15.21
N THR A 51 -6.66 29.02 16.52
CA THR A 51 -5.84 28.06 17.28
C THR A 51 -6.66 26.90 17.86
N THR A 52 -7.90 26.73 17.40
CA THR A 52 -8.82 25.69 17.87
C THR A 52 -8.18 24.31 17.76
N ALA A 53 -8.39 23.46 18.78
CA ALA A 53 -7.81 22.12 18.93
C ALA A 53 -6.28 22.03 19.12
N TRP A 54 -5.56 23.15 19.05
CA TRP A 54 -4.13 23.20 19.31
C TRP A 54 -3.83 23.77 20.69
N THR A 55 -2.80 23.23 21.33
CA THR A 55 -2.35 23.65 22.67
C THR A 55 -0.87 23.97 22.66
N CYS A 56 -0.46 24.97 23.44
CA CYS A 56 0.94 25.38 23.56
C CYS A 56 1.42 25.26 25.00
N LYS A 57 2.55 24.59 25.22
CA LYS A 57 3.25 24.53 26.52
C LYS A 57 4.60 25.20 26.41
N ASN A 58 4.90 26.12 27.34
CA ASN A 58 6.11 26.97 27.30
C ASN A 58 6.24 27.79 26.00
N CYS A 59 5.12 28.13 25.40
CA CYS A 59 5.05 28.93 24.19
C CYS A 59 3.79 29.78 24.15
N THR A 60 3.81 30.88 23.42
CA THR A 60 2.61 31.58 22.97
C THR A 60 2.13 30.94 21.67
N LEU A 61 0.83 31.02 21.40
CA LEU A 61 0.22 30.53 20.17
C LEU A 61 -0.85 31.53 19.69
N SER A 62 -0.79 31.91 18.42
CA SER A 62 -1.80 32.69 17.71
C SER A 62 -1.91 32.18 16.26
N ALA A 63 -3.00 32.51 15.57
CA ALA A 63 -3.10 32.31 14.13
C ALA A 63 -2.75 33.59 13.39
N GLY A 64 -2.01 33.49 12.28
CA GLY A 64 -1.63 34.65 11.46
C GLY A 64 -0.51 34.37 10.48
N THR A 65 0.04 35.43 9.89
CA THR A 65 1.11 35.36 8.89
C THR A 65 2.50 35.33 9.54
N PRO A 66 3.52 34.78 8.85
CA PRO A 66 3.49 34.27 7.47
C PRO A 66 2.89 32.86 7.37
N ALA A 67 2.07 32.61 6.34
CA ALA A 67 1.37 31.34 6.10
C ALA A 67 1.62 30.85 4.66
N GLU A 68 1.39 29.57 4.38
CA GLU A 68 1.38 29.05 3.02
C GLU A 68 0.13 29.56 2.29
N ASN A 69 -1.00 29.53 2.99
CA ASN A 69 -2.25 30.15 2.58
C ASN A 69 -2.99 30.67 3.81
N GLY A 70 -3.73 31.77 3.68
CA GLY A 70 -4.55 32.32 4.78
C GLY A 70 -3.78 32.59 6.08
N ALA A 71 -4.03 31.79 7.11
CA ALA A 71 -3.44 31.92 8.44
C ALA A 71 -2.69 30.67 8.87
N ALA A 72 -1.54 30.84 9.52
CA ALA A 72 -0.74 29.74 10.06
C ALA A 72 -0.65 29.82 11.59
N GLY A 73 -0.36 28.69 12.23
CA GLY A 73 -0.04 28.59 13.65
C GLY A 73 1.29 29.28 13.96
N GLN A 74 1.23 30.48 14.52
CA GLN A 74 2.37 31.23 15.01
C GLN A 74 2.66 30.83 16.45
N PHE A 75 3.75 30.10 16.68
CA PHE A 75 4.18 29.77 18.04
C PHE A 75 5.59 30.24 18.37
N ALA A 76 5.76 30.80 19.56
CA ALA A 76 7.04 31.33 20.03
C ALA A 76 7.40 30.79 21.40
N ASN A 77 8.61 30.28 21.57
CA ASN A 77 9.09 29.74 22.84
C ASN A 77 9.22 30.86 23.89
N THR A 78 8.59 30.71 25.05
CA THR A 78 8.61 31.72 26.12
C THR A 78 9.75 31.52 27.12
N SER A 79 10.44 30.38 27.05
CA SER A 79 11.42 29.93 28.03
C SER A 79 12.84 29.90 27.46
N ARG A 80 13.83 30.27 28.30
CA ARG A 80 15.26 30.15 27.96
C ARG A 80 15.79 28.71 28.07
N THR A 81 15.21 27.87 28.93
CA THR A 81 15.76 26.56 29.29
C THR A 81 14.89 25.39 28.85
N ALA A 82 13.57 25.50 29.03
CA ALA A 82 12.59 24.59 28.46
C ALA A 82 12.31 24.90 26.98
N ARG A 83 11.90 23.87 26.24
CA ARG A 83 11.46 23.96 24.85
C ARG A 83 9.95 24.21 24.80
N GLY A 84 9.53 25.15 23.95
CA GLY A 84 8.12 25.34 23.56
C GLY A 84 7.57 24.10 22.85
N GLN A 85 6.30 23.78 23.08
CA GLN A 85 5.64 22.58 22.55
C GLN A 85 4.25 22.95 22.06
N LEU A 86 4.07 22.97 20.74
CA LEU A 86 2.77 23.05 20.10
C LEU A 86 2.25 21.63 19.87
N SER A 87 1.01 21.34 20.24
CA SER A 87 0.49 19.99 20.18
C SER A 87 -1.01 19.87 19.97
N GLN A 88 -1.40 18.77 19.34
CA GLN A 88 -2.77 18.28 19.24
C GLN A 88 -2.86 16.89 19.88
N ASN A 89 -3.93 16.67 20.64
CA ASN A 89 -4.20 15.43 21.39
C ASN A 89 -5.42 14.71 20.80
N GLY A 90 -5.61 13.45 21.18
CA GLY A 90 -6.83 12.71 20.85
C GLY A 90 -6.89 12.23 19.40
N ILE A 91 -5.74 12.19 18.72
CA ILE A 91 -5.67 11.76 17.32
C ILE A 91 -5.93 10.25 17.26
N THR A 92 -6.78 9.84 16.33
CA THR A 92 -7.10 8.42 16.11
C THR A 92 -6.14 7.81 15.10
N LEU A 93 -5.51 6.70 15.47
CA LEU A 93 -4.55 5.98 14.62
C LEU A 93 -4.91 4.50 14.54
N GLN A 94 -4.79 3.95 13.33
CA GLN A 94 -4.93 2.51 13.08
C GLN A 94 -3.58 1.79 13.28
N PRO A 95 -3.56 0.57 13.84
CA PRO A 95 -2.32 -0.18 14.05
C PRO A 95 -1.76 -0.69 12.73
N ASN A 96 -0.43 -0.75 12.61
CA ASN A 96 0.28 -1.21 11.42
C ASN A 96 -0.14 -0.47 10.13
N THR A 97 -0.56 0.80 10.25
CA THR A 97 -0.96 1.63 9.12
C THR A 97 0.14 2.63 8.80
N THR A 98 0.44 2.77 7.51
CA THR A 98 1.34 3.81 7.02
C THR A 98 0.60 5.14 7.04
N TYR A 99 1.24 6.18 7.57
CA TYR A 99 0.74 7.54 7.53
C TYR A 99 1.78 8.45 6.90
N VAL A 100 1.30 9.44 6.16
CA VAL A 100 2.10 10.58 5.67
C VAL A 100 1.77 11.79 6.54
N LEU A 101 2.76 12.23 7.31
CA LEU A 101 2.74 13.54 7.96
C LEU A 101 3.22 14.57 6.94
N SER A 102 2.40 15.57 6.62
CA SER A 102 2.79 16.74 5.84
C SER A 102 2.56 18.01 6.64
N PHE A 103 3.41 19.01 6.46
CA PHE A 103 3.18 20.35 7.00
C PHE A 103 4.08 21.36 6.29
N TRP A 104 3.57 22.58 6.14
CA TRP A 104 4.40 23.72 5.77
C TRP A 104 4.95 24.38 7.03
N ALA A 105 6.22 24.78 7.01
CA ALA A 105 6.81 25.50 8.13
C ALA A 105 7.93 26.44 7.75
N GLN A 106 8.17 27.43 8.62
CA GLN A 106 9.39 28.21 8.68
C GLN A 106 9.70 28.66 10.10
N SER A 107 10.95 29.09 10.32
CA SER A 107 11.43 29.60 11.59
C SER A 107 12.07 30.98 11.40
N SER A 108 11.84 31.90 12.32
CA SER A 108 12.32 33.29 12.21
C SER A 108 13.84 33.40 12.05
N ASN A 109 14.61 32.43 12.57
CA ASN A 109 16.07 32.37 12.43
C ASN A 109 16.56 31.09 11.75
N GLY A 110 15.68 30.29 11.14
CA GLY A 110 16.03 28.98 10.59
C GLY A 110 16.32 27.91 11.65
N ASP A 111 15.77 28.05 12.86
CA ASP A 111 15.85 27.02 13.90
C ASP A 111 15.04 25.78 13.50
N ASP A 112 15.60 24.59 13.70
CA ASP A 112 14.90 23.31 13.50
C ASP A 112 13.64 23.18 14.37
N VAL A 113 12.68 22.38 13.90
CA VAL A 113 11.56 21.89 14.71
C VAL A 113 11.68 20.38 14.90
N THR A 114 11.40 19.90 16.10
CA THR A 114 11.39 18.47 16.42
C THR A 114 9.95 17.96 16.54
N VAL A 115 9.58 16.94 15.78
CA VAL A 115 8.24 16.35 15.80
C VAL A 115 8.24 15.02 16.55
N THR A 116 7.15 14.73 17.26
CA THR A 116 6.92 13.45 17.93
C THR A 116 5.44 13.09 17.89
N LEU A 117 5.15 11.81 17.64
CA LEU A 117 3.84 11.19 17.73
C LEU A 117 3.91 10.05 18.74
N VAL A 118 3.30 10.25 19.90
CA VAL A 118 3.36 9.33 21.05
C VAL A 118 2.00 9.21 21.70
N GLN A 119 1.83 8.20 22.56
CA GLN A 119 0.74 8.16 23.52
C GLN A 119 0.70 9.45 24.37
N GLN A 120 -0.49 10.01 24.60
CA GLN A 120 -0.68 11.25 25.36
C GLN A 120 -0.28 11.11 26.84
N ALA A 121 -0.61 9.98 27.46
CA ALA A 121 -0.31 9.69 28.86
C ALA A 121 0.96 8.81 28.99
N PRO A 122 1.63 8.79 30.16
CA PRO A 122 2.64 7.78 30.46
C PRO A 122 2.10 6.36 30.20
N PRO A 123 2.90 5.46 29.59
CA PRO A 123 4.36 5.53 29.43
C PRO A 123 4.87 6.33 28.22
N ARG A 124 4.02 7.05 27.46
CA ARG A 124 4.42 7.78 26.24
C ARG A 124 4.97 6.85 25.16
N ALA A 125 4.27 5.74 24.91
CA ALA A 125 4.60 4.80 23.85
C ALA A 125 4.81 5.53 22.52
N ASN A 126 5.82 5.13 21.76
CA ASN A 126 6.09 5.69 20.44
C ASN A 126 5.06 5.15 19.44
N TYR A 127 4.41 6.03 18.68
CA TYR A 127 3.44 5.67 17.64
C TYR A 127 3.99 5.83 16.22
N GLY A 128 5.30 5.91 16.07
CA GLY A 128 5.99 5.85 14.77
C GLY A 128 6.91 7.04 14.50
N VAL A 129 6.73 8.17 15.19
CA VAL A 129 7.59 9.35 15.07
C VAL A 129 8.13 9.73 16.44
N ARG A 130 9.45 9.60 16.65
CA ARG A 130 10.09 9.97 17.92
C ARG A 130 11.26 10.93 17.72
N ASN A 131 11.10 12.16 18.22
CA ASN A 131 12.11 13.22 18.16
C ASN A 131 12.71 13.42 16.76
N LYS A 132 11.87 13.38 15.70
CA LYS A 132 12.32 13.60 14.33
C LYS A 132 12.60 15.09 14.12
N SER A 133 13.84 15.45 13.81
CA SER A 133 14.20 16.84 13.47
C SER A 133 13.90 17.15 12.01
N PHE A 134 13.39 18.35 11.76
CA PHE A 134 13.22 18.94 10.43
C PHE A 134 13.98 20.27 10.40
N ASN A 135 14.79 20.45 9.37
CA ASN A 135 15.66 21.61 9.21
C ASN A 135 14.88 22.72 8.53
N LEU A 136 14.45 23.72 9.30
CA LEU A 136 13.67 24.84 8.79
C LEU A 136 14.59 25.95 8.30
N THR A 137 14.07 26.81 7.44
CA THR A 137 14.74 28.04 7.04
C THR A 137 13.89 29.25 7.41
N THR A 138 14.38 30.45 7.11
CA THR A 138 13.61 31.70 7.23
C THR A 138 12.58 31.88 6.12
N THR A 139 12.48 30.91 5.20
CA THR A 139 11.48 30.87 4.14
C THR A 139 10.64 29.61 4.31
N GLY A 140 9.34 29.73 4.08
CA GLY A 140 8.39 28.63 4.09
C GLY A 140 8.78 27.45 3.21
N GLN A 141 8.69 26.24 3.75
CA GLN A 141 8.96 24.99 3.05
C GLN A 141 7.91 23.94 3.41
N LEU A 142 7.53 23.12 2.43
CA LEU A 142 6.72 21.94 2.64
C LEU A 142 7.62 20.78 3.11
N PHE A 143 7.24 20.14 4.21
CA PHE A 143 7.88 18.95 4.76
C PHE A 143 6.93 17.77 4.69
N THR A 144 7.46 16.61 4.30
CA THR A 144 6.73 15.34 4.30
C THR A 144 7.53 14.28 5.05
N HIS A 145 6.82 13.40 5.77
CA HIS A 145 7.41 12.27 6.46
C HIS A 145 6.43 11.10 6.52
N THR A 146 6.78 10.03 5.81
CA THR A 146 6.07 8.75 5.86
C THR A 146 6.58 7.89 7.00
N PHE A 147 5.67 7.30 7.78
CA PHE A 147 6.00 6.35 8.84
C PHE A 147 4.89 5.31 9.01
N THR A 148 5.21 4.15 9.57
CA THR A 148 4.21 3.15 9.97
C THR A 148 3.98 3.22 11.48
N THR A 149 2.72 3.19 11.90
CA THR A 149 2.37 3.19 13.32
C THR A 149 2.93 1.96 14.03
N THR A 150 3.42 2.14 15.26
CA THR A 150 3.99 1.06 16.08
C THR A 150 3.56 1.21 17.53
N GLY A 151 3.78 0.18 18.35
CA GLY A 151 3.57 0.27 19.80
C GLY A 151 2.12 0.05 20.28
N PHE A 152 1.22 -0.39 19.40
CA PHE A 152 -0.17 -0.76 19.72
C PHE A 152 -0.73 -1.76 18.69
N SER A 153 -1.77 -2.51 19.06
CA SER A 153 -2.35 -3.60 18.26
C SER A 153 -3.84 -3.45 17.94
N GLN A 154 -4.48 -2.39 18.42
CA GLN A 154 -5.89 -2.03 18.18
C GLN A 154 -5.96 -0.53 17.94
N THR A 155 -6.98 -0.03 17.23
CA THR A 155 -7.18 1.40 17.02
C THR A 155 -7.04 2.17 18.34
N VAL A 156 -6.25 3.24 18.33
CA VAL A 156 -6.06 4.14 19.47
C VAL A 156 -6.64 5.51 19.15
N SER A 157 -7.09 6.24 20.18
CA SER A 157 -7.57 7.62 20.06
C SER A 157 -6.89 8.55 21.07
N ASP A 158 -5.70 8.16 21.56
CA ASP A 158 -4.93 8.87 22.58
C ASP A 158 -3.57 9.35 22.04
N ALA A 159 -3.42 9.49 20.73
CA ALA A 159 -2.18 9.99 20.14
C ALA A 159 -2.02 11.50 20.36
N LEU A 160 -0.80 11.90 20.69
CA LEU A 160 -0.32 13.27 20.86
C LEU A 160 0.70 13.56 19.75
N LEU A 161 0.31 14.40 18.79
CA LEU A 161 1.23 15.01 17.82
C LEU A 161 1.81 16.29 18.43
N ARG A 162 3.14 16.38 18.47
CA ARG A 162 3.85 17.50 19.10
C ARG A 162 4.97 18.03 18.22
N PHE A 163 4.92 19.33 17.95
CA PHE A 163 6.01 20.13 17.39
C PHE A 163 6.73 20.82 18.54
N GLN A 164 8.03 20.59 18.66
CA GLN A 164 8.86 21.10 19.74
C GLN A 164 9.90 22.07 19.19
N ALA A 165 9.95 23.25 19.79
CA ALA A 165 10.90 24.31 19.48
C ALA A 165 12.34 23.94 19.89
N THR A 166 13.29 24.64 19.28
CA THR A 166 14.63 24.82 19.80
C THR A 166 14.61 25.59 21.13
N LYS A 167 15.59 25.31 22.00
CA LYS A 167 15.74 26.04 23.27
C LYS A 167 16.11 27.48 22.97
N GLY A 168 15.52 28.41 23.71
CA GLY A 168 15.77 29.84 23.53
C GLY A 168 14.47 30.61 23.60
N LYS A 169 14.43 31.64 24.43
CA LYS A 169 13.26 32.50 24.52
C LYS A 169 13.18 33.34 23.24
N GLY A 170 12.00 33.41 22.63
CA GLY A 170 11.74 34.18 21.42
C GLY A 170 11.99 33.42 20.11
N VAL A 171 12.43 32.15 20.16
CA VAL A 171 12.47 31.30 18.96
C VAL A 171 11.04 31.13 18.45
N GLN A 172 10.79 31.57 17.21
CA GLN A 172 9.45 31.64 16.62
C GLN A 172 9.36 30.78 15.36
N TYR A 173 8.20 30.14 15.22
CA TYR A 173 7.86 29.29 14.09
C TYR A 173 6.50 29.71 13.53
N SER A 174 6.36 29.50 12.23
CA SER A 174 5.07 29.40 11.56
C SER A 174 4.88 27.96 11.09
N LEU A 175 3.68 27.42 11.32
CA LEU A 175 3.28 26.07 10.93
C LEU A 175 1.91 26.12 10.27
N ASP A 176 1.77 25.49 9.11
CA ASP A 176 0.55 25.55 8.31
C ASP A 176 0.30 24.21 7.60
N ASN A 177 -0.94 23.99 7.14
CA ASN A 177 -1.39 22.81 6.39
C ASN A 177 -0.89 21.48 6.97
N VAL A 178 -1.00 21.32 8.29
CA VAL A 178 -0.60 20.09 8.97
C VAL A 178 -1.60 18.98 8.61
N THR A 179 -1.13 17.97 7.90
CA THR A 179 -1.90 16.78 7.60
C THR A 179 -1.23 15.54 8.16
N LEU A 180 -2.05 14.61 8.63
CA LEU A 180 -1.65 13.25 8.93
C LEU A 180 -2.68 12.35 8.25
N ILE A 181 -2.30 11.79 7.11
CA ILE A 181 -3.21 11.04 6.25
C ILE A 181 -2.74 9.60 6.23
N ALA A 182 -3.66 8.65 6.39
CA ALA A 182 -3.35 7.25 6.18
C ALA A 182 -3.01 7.05 4.70
N ASP A 183 -1.86 6.43 4.45
CA ASP A 183 -1.48 5.99 3.13
C ASP A 183 -2.08 4.60 2.91
N ASP A 184 -3.00 4.49 1.97
CA ASP A 184 -3.60 3.21 1.56
C ASP A 184 -2.62 2.38 0.71
N GLU A 185 -1.40 2.88 0.44
CA GLU A 185 -0.31 2.05 -0.05
C GLU A 185 0.16 1.11 1.07
N PRO A 186 0.09 -0.23 0.88
CA PRO A 186 0.57 -1.17 1.87
C PRO A 186 2.02 -0.83 2.25
N PRO A 187 2.38 -0.87 3.55
CA PRO A 187 3.71 -0.47 3.99
C PRO A 187 4.77 -1.18 3.14
N PRO A 188 5.83 -0.48 2.70
CA PRO A 188 6.96 -1.17 2.12
C PRO A 188 7.36 -2.25 3.12
N PRO A 189 7.41 -3.51 2.68
CA PRO A 189 7.76 -4.62 3.53
C PRO A 189 9.06 -4.31 4.28
N PRO A 190 9.28 -4.88 5.49
CA PRO A 190 10.58 -4.84 6.14
C PRO A 190 11.68 -5.18 5.11
N GLY A 191 12.81 -4.48 5.15
CA GLY A 191 13.82 -4.55 4.09
C GLY A 191 14.08 -5.98 3.62
N GLY A 192 13.92 -6.24 2.32
CA GLY A 192 14.07 -7.57 1.74
C GLY A 192 12.84 -8.47 1.78
N GLU A 193 11.63 -7.94 2.01
CA GLU A 193 10.37 -8.70 1.86
C GLU A 193 9.46 -8.09 0.78
N MET A 194 8.49 -8.85 0.26
CA MET A 194 7.48 -8.41 -0.72
C MET A 194 6.18 -9.20 -0.57
N LEU A 195 5.03 -8.54 -0.33
CA LEU A 195 3.72 -9.19 -0.44
C LEU A 195 3.34 -9.33 -1.92
N ILE A 196 3.81 -10.40 -2.56
CA ILE A 196 3.73 -10.57 -4.01
C ILE A 196 2.33 -10.96 -4.50
N TYR A 197 1.48 -11.47 -3.60
CA TYR A 197 0.13 -11.94 -3.89
C TYR A 197 -0.76 -11.82 -2.65
N ASP A 198 -1.93 -11.20 -2.78
CA ASP A 198 -2.97 -11.12 -1.73
C ASP A 198 -4.35 -11.26 -2.35
N TRP A 199 -4.93 -12.46 -2.25
CA TRP A 199 -6.30 -12.72 -2.66
C TRP A 199 -7.20 -12.67 -1.44
N ASN A 200 -7.98 -11.60 -1.27
CA ASN A 200 -8.86 -11.40 -0.11
C ASN A 200 -10.33 -11.28 -0.55
N LYS A 201 -10.85 -12.33 -1.17
CA LYS A 201 -12.23 -12.42 -1.66
C LYS A 201 -12.62 -13.88 -1.92
N PRO A 202 -13.90 -14.19 -2.17
CA PRO A 202 -14.29 -15.54 -2.55
C PRO A 202 -13.62 -15.99 -3.84
N ILE A 203 -13.28 -17.28 -3.91
CA ILE A 203 -13.08 -17.98 -5.17
C ILE A 203 -14.38 -18.71 -5.52
N THR A 204 -14.85 -18.52 -6.75
CA THR A 204 -16.14 -19.01 -7.23
C THR A 204 -15.97 -19.99 -8.40
N ILE A 205 -17.10 -20.52 -8.88
CA ILE A 205 -17.17 -21.36 -10.07
C ILE A 205 -16.66 -20.59 -11.31
N ASP A 206 -16.82 -19.27 -11.36
CA ASP A 206 -16.38 -18.44 -12.49
C ASP A 206 -14.85 -18.33 -12.56
N GLU A 207 -14.16 -18.33 -11.42
CA GLU A 207 -12.71 -18.48 -11.37
C GLU A 207 -12.26 -19.90 -11.72
N GLY A 208 -13.19 -20.87 -11.75
CA GLY A 208 -12.94 -22.27 -12.08
C GLY A 208 -11.90 -22.90 -11.17
N GLY A 209 -11.85 -22.54 -9.88
CA GLY A 209 -10.85 -23.05 -8.94
C GLY A 209 -9.43 -22.51 -9.13
N PHE A 210 -9.23 -21.51 -10.00
CA PHE A 210 -7.95 -20.84 -10.23
C PHE A 210 -8.02 -19.33 -9.98
N ALA A 211 -7.48 -18.89 -8.85
CA ALA A 211 -7.34 -17.48 -8.52
C ALA A 211 -6.06 -16.91 -9.15
N MET A 212 -6.14 -16.49 -10.41
CA MET A 212 -4.99 -15.95 -11.16
C MET A 212 -4.89 -14.43 -11.03
N ASP A 213 -3.68 -13.94 -10.76
CA ASP A 213 -3.31 -12.54 -10.86
C ASP A 213 -2.37 -12.32 -12.05
N LYS A 214 -2.75 -11.40 -12.93
CA LYS A 214 -2.02 -10.96 -14.13
C LYS A 214 -1.54 -9.51 -14.03
N THR A 215 -1.88 -8.84 -12.94
CA THR A 215 -1.78 -7.39 -12.76
C THR A 215 -0.77 -6.99 -11.69
N SER A 216 -0.35 -7.92 -10.83
CA SER A 216 0.70 -7.68 -9.83
C SER A 216 1.93 -7.00 -10.44
N GLN A 217 2.32 -5.87 -9.86
CA GLN A 217 3.53 -5.13 -10.23
C GLN A 217 4.80 -6.00 -10.10
N TYR A 218 4.78 -7.01 -9.23
CA TYR A 218 5.92 -7.88 -8.98
C TYR A 218 6.18 -8.86 -10.12
N LEU A 219 5.24 -9.05 -11.04
CA LEU A 219 5.40 -9.92 -12.21
C LEU A 219 6.47 -9.41 -13.17
N GLY A 220 6.67 -8.09 -13.28
CA GLY A 220 7.64 -7.49 -14.20
C GLY A 220 9.07 -7.37 -13.63
N GLN A 221 9.27 -7.67 -12.35
CA GLN A 221 10.54 -7.40 -11.67
C GLN A 221 11.60 -8.47 -11.95
N ASN A 222 12.88 -8.07 -11.86
CA ASN A 222 14.01 -8.99 -11.76
C ASN A 222 14.16 -9.38 -10.28
N TRP A 223 14.09 -10.68 -9.98
CA TRP A 223 14.22 -11.21 -8.62
C TRP A 223 15.64 -11.70 -8.30
N GLU A 224 16.60 -11.59 -9.21
CA GLU A 224 18.01 -11.91 -8.97
C GLU A 224 18.84 -10.67 -8.61
N SER A 225 18.42 -9.48 -9.08
CA SER A 225 19.17 -8.23 -8.93
C SER A 225 18.24 -7.00 -8.89
N PRO A 226 18.53 -5.97 -8.08
CA PRO A 226 19.72 -5.81 -7.21
C PRO A 226 19.65 -6.58 -5.88
N VAL A 227 18.47 -7.09 -5.53
CA VAL A 227 18.25 -7.92 -4.33
C VAL A 227 17.90 -9.32 -4.79
N ASN A 228 18.57 -10.33 -4.24
CA ASN A 228 18.36 -11.72 -4.60
C ASN A 228 17.15 -12.29 -3.86
N TYR A 229 15.98 -12.17 -4.48
CA TYR A 229 14.75 -12.84 -4.07
C TYR A 229 14.59 -14.25 -4.66
N ALA A 230 15.28 -14.55 -5.77
CA ALA A 230 15.22 -15.84 -6.45
C ALA A 230 15.65 -17.00 -5.52
N ASP A 231 16.77 -16.82 -4.81
CA ASP A 231 17.27 -17.78 -3.81
C ASP A 231 16.62 -17.58 -2.42
N GLY A 232 15.56 -16.78 -2.34
CA GLY A 232 14.84 -16.46 -1.12
C GLY A 232 13.86 -17.55 -0.65
N ARG A 233 12.87 -17.16 0.13
CA ARG A 233 11.75 -18.02 0.57
C ARG A 233 10.41 -17.35 0.36
N LEU A 234 9.45 -18.14 -0.12
CA LEU A 234 8.04 -17.77 -0.21
C LEU A 234 7.33 -18.24 1.06
N TYR A 235 6.72 -17.32 1.80
CA TYR A 235 5.90 -17.58 2.98
C TYR A 235 4.44 -17.42 2.61
N PHE A 236 3.63 -18.40 2.98
CA PHE A 236 2.23 -18.48 2.62
C PHE A 236 1.34 -18.43 3.85
N ARG A 237 0.20 -17.77 3.72
CA ARG A 237 -0.88 -17.83 4.69
C ARG A 237 -2.21 -17.98 3.98
N ALA A 238 -2.95 -19.02 4.33
CA ALA A 238 -4.33 -19.22 3.94
C ALA A 238 -5.23 -19.11 5.17
N ARG A 239 -6.25 -18.26 5.10
CA ARG A 239 -7.33 -18.16 6.09
C ARG A 239 -8.63 -18.52 5.41
N ILE A 240 -9.24 -19.63 5.83
CA ILE A 240 -10.52 -20.07 5.29
C ILE A 240 -11.63 -19.46 6.14
N TYR A 241 -12.34 -18.46 5.60
CA TYR A 241 -13.46 -17.84 6.31
C TYR A 241 -14.72 -18.71 6.22
N SER A 242 -15.00 -19.25 5.03
CA SER A 242 -16.11 -20.17 4.81
C SER A 242 -15.91 -21.01 3.55
N ILE A 243 -16.49 -22.21 3.54
CA ILE A 243 -16.60 -23.11 2.40
C ILE A 243 -17.97 -23.81 2.49
N PRO A 244 -18.64 -24.16 1.38
CA PRO A 244 -19.97 -24.77 1.44
C PRO A 244 -20.02 -26.09 2.21
N VAL A 245 -19.05 -26.98 1.96
CA VAL A 245 -18.86 -28.24 2.68
C VAL A 245 -17.41 -28.30 3.15
N ASN A 246 -17.19 -28.72 4.40
CA ASN A 246 -15.84 -28.85 4.94
C ASN A 246 -15.05 -29.91 4.15
N GLN A 247 -13.89 -29.51 3.63
CA GLN A 247 -12.95 -30.33 2.87
C GLN A 247 -11.63 -30.51 3.66
N PRO A 248 -11.57 -31.39 4.68
CA PRO A 248 -10.39 -31.52 5.54
C PRO A 248 -9.12 -31.97 4.79
N GLY A 249 -9.28 -32.66 3.65
CA GLY A 249 -8.18 -33.06 2.78
C GLY A 249 -7.79 -32.04 1.71
N MET A 250 -8.42 -30.85 1.68
CA MET A 250 -8.14 -29.84 0.65
C MET A 250 -6.66 -29.45 0.62
N LYS A 251 -6.18 -29.17 -0.59
CA LYS A 251 -4.85 -28.64 -0.86
C LYS A 251 -4.98 -27.33 -1.64
N LEU A 252 -4.01 -26.44 -1.45
CA LEU A 252 -3.85 -25.25 -2.30
C LEU A 252 -2.49 -25.32 -3.01
N GLY A 253 -2.51 -25.16 -4.33
CA GLY A 253 -1.31 -25.17 -5.16
C GLY A 253 -1.01 -23.81 -5.75
N PHE A 254 0.13 -23.21 -5.40
CA PHE A 254 0.56 -21.91 -5.92
C PHE A 254 1.51 -22.08 -7.12
N CYS A 255 1.35 -21.25 -8.13
CA CYS A 255 2.07 -21.35 -9.40
C CYS A 255 2.54 -20.00 -9.93
N PHE A 256 3.65 -20.02 -10.67
CA PHE A 256 4.12 -18.95 -11.55
C PHE A 256 4.11 -19.43 -13.00
N TRP A 257 3.76 -18.54 -13.93
CA TRP A 257 3.80 -18.82 -15.37
C TRP A 257 4.62 -17.77 -16.12
N GLN A 258 5.50 -18.22 -17.03
CA GLN A 258 6.36 -17.38 -17.85
C GLN A 258 6.58 -18.02 -19.22
N GLY A 259 5.91 -17.50 -20.25
CA GLY A 259 5.95 -18.12 -21.58
C GLY A 259 5.46 -19.58 -21.52
N GLU A 260 6.35 -20.51 -21.87
CA GLU A 260 6.11 -21.96 -21.79
C GLU A 260 6.48 -22.57 -20.43
N ARG A 261 7.14 -21.80 -19.55
CA ARG A 261 7.57 -22.22 -18.20
C ARG A 261 6.41 -22.10 -17.22
N GLU A 262 6.32 -23.07 -16.33
CA GLU A 262 5.33 -23.13 -15.27
C GLU A 262 5.96 -23.84 -14.08
N ASN A 263 6.02 -23.14 -12.95
CA ASN A 263 6.49 -23.71 -11.69
C ASN A 263 5.37 -23.70 -10.66
N CYS A 264 5.08 -24.84 -10.03
CA CYS A 264 3.99 -24.99 -9.07
C CYS A 264 4.40 -25.75 -7.81
N ARG A 265 3.79 -25.43 -6.67
CA ARG A 265 3.90 -26.27 -5.46
C ARG A 265 2.61 -26.26 -4.66
N GLY A 266 2.17 -27.46 -4.27
CA GLY A 266 1.00 -27.71 -3.43
C GLY A 266 1.36 -27.78 -1.94
N ASN A 267 0.40 -27.42 -1.09
CA ASN A 267 0.45 -27.65 0.35
C ASN A 267 -0.92 -28.09 0.87
N ASP A 268 -0.93 -28.88 1.94
CA ASP A 268 -2.14 -29.24 2.67
C ASP A 268 -2.71 -27.99 3.35
N VAL A 269 -3.98 -27.69 3.06
CA VAL A 269 -4.70 -26.57 3.63
C VAL A 269 -6.13 -27.03 3.86
N PRO A 270 -6.48 -27.50 5.07
CA PRO A 270 -7.82 -27.98 5.35
C PRO A 270 -8.86 -26.90 5.01
N GLY A 271 -9.80 -27.24 4.13
CA GLY A 271 -10.92 -26.40 3.75
C GLY A 271 -11.97 -26.46 4.84
N VAL A 272 -11.67 -25.91 6.01
CA VAL A 272 -12.57 -25.90 7.17
C VAL A 272 -12.71 -24.45 7.61
N ALA A 273 -13.95 -24.00 7.84
CA ALA A 273 -14.20 -22.62 8.26
C ALA A 273 -13.43 -22.28 9.55
N GLY A 274 -12.77 -21.12 9.57
CA GLY A 274 -11.91 -20.66 10.65
C GLY A 274 -10.47 -21.18 10.60
N GLN A 275 -10.13 -22.10 9.68
CA GLN A 275 -8.78 -22.65 9.57
C GLN A 275 -7.79 -21.57 9.12
N VAL A 276 -6.65 -21.51 9.80
CA VAL A 276 -5.48 -20.72 9.38
C VAL A 276 -4.31 -21.68 9.18
N SER A 277 -3.76 -21.70 7.98
CA SER A 277 -2.58 -22.49 7.65
C SER A 277 -1.46 -21.57 7.17
N THR A 278 -0.25 -21.82 7.66
CA THR A 278 0.96 -21.13 7.23
C THR A 278 2.03 -22.14 6.89
N TRP A 279 2.75 -21.91 5.80
CA TRP A 279 3.87 -22.75 5.36
C TRP A 279 4.81 -21.90 4.53
N ASP A 280 5.93 -22.47 4.12
CA ASP A 280 6.88 -21.81 3.25
C ASP A 280 7.59 -22.80 2.34
N PHE A 281 8.25 -22.28 1.32
CA PHE A 281 9.22 -23.03 0.53
C PHE A 281 10.17 -22.13 -0.27
N SER A 282 11.28 -22.70 -0.75
CA SER A 282 12.12 -22.02 -1.74
C SER A 282 11.41 -21.99 -3.11
N PRO A 283 11.56 -20.90 -3.90
CA PRO A 283 11.13 -20.88 -5.30
C PRO A 283 11.68 -22.07 -6.12
N HIS A 284 12.86 -22.57 -5.76
CA HIS A 284 13.53 -23.67 -6.45
C HIS A 284 12.95 -25.06 -6.14
N ASP A 285 12.16 -25.20 -5.07
CA ASP A 285 11.50 -26.46 -4.69
C ASP A 285 10.22 -26.73 -5.49
N MET A 286 9.77 -25.77 -6.30
CA MET A 286 8.54 -25.90 -7.07
C MET A 286 8.72 -26.93 -8.18
N TRP A 287 7.69 -27.74 -8.44
CA TRP A 287 7.62 -28.60 -9.62
C TRP A 287 7.73 -27.74 -10.88
N ARG A 288 8.42 -28.25 -11.91
CA ARG A 288 8.76 -27.53 -13.14
C ARG A 288 8.14 -28.24 -14.33
N LYS A 289 7.31 -27.54 -15.09
CA LYS A 289 6.77 -28.09 -16.34
C LYS A 289 7.90 -28.35 -17.32
N ASN A 290 7.96 -29.59 -17.83
CA ASN A 290 9.01 -30.07 -18.74
C ASN A 290 10.44 -29.86 -18.18
N GLY A 291 10.61 -29.82 -16.85
CA GLY A 291 11.90 -29.54 -16.20
C GLY A 291 12.38 -28.09 -16.32
N ALA A 292 11.60 -27.20 -16.94
CA ALA A 292 11.99 -25.83 -17.21
C ALA A 292 11.62 -24.90 -16.04
N GLU A 293 12.64 -24.37 -15.37
CA GLU A 293 12.49 -23.44 -14.25
C GLU A 293 12.12 -22.03 -14.69
N ILE A 294 11.35 -21.28 -13.89
CA ILE A 294 11.13 -19.84 -14.12
C ILE A 294 12.48 -19.11 -14.14
N LEU A 295 12.67 -18.25 -15.14
CA LEU A 295 13.79 -17.31 -15.19
C LEU A 295 13.43 -16.13 -14.28
N TRP A 296 13.98 -16.12 -13.07
CA TRP A 296 13.62 -15.15 -12.03
C TRP A 296 14.13 -13.74 -12.33
N SER A 297 15.13 -13.61 -13.21
CA SER A 297 15.57 -12.33 -13.77
C SER A 297 14.64 -11.74 -14.84
N GLU A 298 13.64 -12.49 -15.32
CA GLU A 298 12.75 -12.07 -16.40
C GLU A 298 11.28 -11.87 -15.93
N PRO A 299 10.49 -11.05 -16.68
CA PRO A 299 9.07 -10.89 -16.40
C PRO A 299 8.30 -12.20 -16.45
N ARG A 300 7.35 -12.37 -15.54
CA ARG A 300 6.37 -13.46 -15.50
C ARG A 300 5.03 -12.96 -16.04
N LYS A 301 4.22 -13.88 -16.58
CA LYS A 301 2.92 -13.57 -17.18
C LYS A 301 1.80 -13.48 -16.14
N LYS A 302 1.87 -14.32 -15.12
CA LYS A 302 0.87 -14.41 -14.05
C LYS A 302 1.39 -15.26 -12.89
N MET A 303 0.74 -15.11 -11.74
CA MET A 303 0.88 -16.01 -10.59
C MET A 303 -0.50 -16.29 -9.98
N GLY A 304 -0.61 -17.27 -9.11
CA GLY A 304 -1.90 -17.56 -8.46
C GLY A 304 -1.98 -18.95 -7.87
N PHE A 305 -3.05 -19.22 -7.15
CA PHE A 305 -3.31 -20.53 -6.57
C PHE A 305 -4.42 -21.31 -7.30
N SER A 306 -4.37 -22.62 -7.11
CA SER A 306 -5.35 -23.62 -7.54
C SER A 306 -5.92 -24.34 -6.33
N VAL A 307 -7.24 -24.57 -6.33
CA VAL A 307 -7.92 -25.39 -5.32
C VAL A 307 -7.87 -26.85 -5.77
N ARG A 308 -7.49 -27.73 -4.85
CA ARG A 308 -7.25 -29.15 -5.12
C ARG A 308 -7.86 -30.01 -4.03
N ASP A 309 -8.27 -31.21 -4.39
CA ASP A 309 -8.80 -32.19 -3.45
C ASP A 309 -7.70 -32.96 -2.69
N GLY A 310 -8.12 -33.92 -1.88
CA GLY A 310 -7.22 -34.77 -1.09
C GLY A 310 -6.32 -35.67 -1.94
N GLN A 311 -6.73 -35.97 -3.17
CA GLN A 311 -6.02 -36.74 -4.17
C GLN A 311 -5.05 -35.86 -4.98
N ASN A 312 -5.05 -34.55 -4.71
CA ASN A 312 -4.27 -33.52 -5.39
C ASN A 312 -4.78 -33.20 -6.81
N ASP A 313 -5.99 -33.62 -7.15
CA ASP A 313 -6.63 -33.28 -8.42
C ASP A 313 -7.22 -31.87 -8.35
N PRO A 314 -7.07 -31.05 -9.41
CA PRO A 314 -7.68 -29.71 -9.43
C PRO A 314 -9.20 -29.80 -9.42
N VAL A 315 -9.83 -29.09 -8.48
CA VAL A 315 -11.29 -28.95 -8.43
C VAL A 315 -11.68 -27.85 -9.42
N SER A 316 -11.60 -28.14 -10.72
CA SER A 316 -11.66 -27.13 -11.77
C SER A 316 -12.25 -27.65 -13.09
N ASN A 317 -13.13 -26.84 -13.69
CA ASN A 317 -13.56 -27.00 -15.07
C ASN A 317 -12.51 -26.61 -16.14
N LYS A 318 -11.37 -26.06 -15.75
CA LYS A 318 -10.31 -25.65 -16.69
C LYS A 318 -9.36 -26.80 -17.04
N THR A 319 -9.33 -27.84 -16.23
CA THR A 319 -8.49 -29.02 -16.40
C THR A 319 -9.27 -30.25 -16.82
N SER A 320 -10.56 -30.30 -16.50
CA SER A 320 -11.44 -31.44 -16.76
C SER A 320 -12.91 -31.00 -16.68
N ASP A 321 -13.76 -31.49 -17.58
CA ASP A 321 -15.18 -31.10 -17.63
C ASP A 321 -15.99 -31.56 -16.40
N ASP A 322 -15.51 -32.58 -15.70
CA ASP A 322 -16.14 -33.19 -14.50
C ASP A 322 -15.55 -32.66 -13.18
N TRP A 323 -14.78 -31.56 -13.22
CA TRP A 323 -14.16 -30.94 -12.04
C TRP A 323 -13.24 -31.90 -11.24
N GLY A 324 -12.59 -32.86 -11.92
CA GLY A 324 -11.77 -33.86 -11.25
C GLY A 324 -12.60 -34.84 -10.43
N GLY A 325 -13.85 -35.11 -10.85
CA GLY A 325 -14.79 -35.97 -10.15
C GLY A 325 -15.47 -35.34 -8.93
N ASN A 326 -15.26 -34.04 -8.69
CA ASN A 326 -15.83 -33.32 -7.55
C ASN A 326 -17.13 -32.58 -7.92
N ASN A 327 -18.06 -32.44 -6.97
CA ASN A 327 -19.22 -31.55 -7.14
C ASN A 327 -18.81 -30.11 -6.78
N PRO A 328 -18.74 -29.16 -7.72
CA PRO A 328 -18.23 -27.80 -7.45
C PRO A 328 -19.04 -27.02 -6.42
N ASN A 329 -20.33 -27.34 -6.21
CA ASN A 329 -21.17 -26.68 -5.21
C ASN A 329 -20.76 -27.00 -3.76
N ASP A 330 -19.97 -28.06 -3.56
CA ASP A 330 -19.44 -28.42 -2.24
C ASP A 330 -18.17 -27.61 -1.90
N TRP A 331 -17.59 -26.92 -2.89
CA TRP A 331 -16.31 -26.22 -2.79
C TRP A 331 -16.45 -24.71 -2.98
N TYR A 332 -17.38 -24.27 -3.83
CA TYR A 332 -17.51 -22.88 -4.23
C TYR A 332 -18.90 -22.30 -3.95
N PRO A 333 -19.00 -21.01 -3.56
CA PRO A 333 -17.89 -20.09 -3.32
C PRO A 333 -17.16 -20.38 -1.99
N MET A 334 -15.84 -20.42 -2.04
CA MET A 334 -15.00 -20.48 -0.84
C MET A 334 -14.50 -19.07 -0.53
N ASN A 335 -14.88 -18.53 0.63
CA ASN A 335 -14.37 -17.24 1.10
C ASN A 335 -13.07 -17.46 1.86
N LEU A 336 -11.99 -16.86 1.37
CA LEU A 336 -10.68 -17.01 1.96
C LEU A 336 -9.82 -15.75 1.77
N ARG A 337 -8.77 -15.67 2.58
CA ARG A 337 -7.61 -14.84 2.27
C ARG A 337 -6.39 -15.72 2.03
N PHE A 338 -5.73 -15.53 0.89
CA PHE A 338 -4.50 -16.23 0.52
C PHE A 338 -3.38 -15.22 0.23
N GLN A 339 -2.34 -15.24 1.04
CA GLN A 339 -1.21 -14.31 0.96
C GLN A 339 0.09 -15.03 0.71
N VAL A 340 0.95 -14.40 -0.09
CA VAL A 340 2.30 -14.86 -0.36
C VAL A 340 3.28 -13.72 -0.17
N VAL A 341 4.19 -13.89 0.79
CA VAL A 341 5.30 -12.97 1.05
C VAL A 341 6.58 -13.60 0.53
N LEU A 342 7.31 -12.91 -0.32
CA LEU A 342 8.63 -13.30 -0.76
C LEU A 342 9.69 -12.57 0.07
N VAL A 343 10.59 -13.32 0.70
CA VAL A 343 11.69 -12.82 1.51
C VAL A 343 13.00 -13.09 0.79
N ALA A 344 13.87 -12.10 0.71
CA ALA A 344 15.16 -12.17 0.02
C ALA A 344 16.10 -13.19 0.66
N ALA A 345 17.03 -13.69 -0.14
CA ALA A 345 18.08 -14.58 0.30
C ALA A 345 18.91 -13.94 1.42
N GLY A 346 19.10 -14.66 2.52
CA GLY A 346 19.82 -14.17 3.70
C GLY A 346 18.96 -13.35 4.68
N GLU A 347 17.74 -12.97 4.31
CA GLU A 347 16.81 -12.25 5.20
C GLU A 347 15.90 -13.21 5.99
N THR A 348 15.30 -12.71 7.07
CA THR A 348 14.40 -13.48 7.94
C THR A 348 13.00 -12.93 7.86
N PHE A 349 12.01 -13.83 7.71
CA PHE A 349 10.61 -13.44 7.71
C PHE A 349 10.22 -12.71 8.99
N SER A 350 9.82 -11.45 8.82
CA SER A 350 9.52 -10.49 9.86
C SER A 350 8.27 -10.84 10.65
N GLY A 351 7.43 -11.74 10.11
CA GLY A 351 6.27 -12.30 10.77
C GLY A 351 4.95 -11.77 10.24
N TRP A 352 3.91 -12.60 10.39
CA TRP A 352 2.57 -12.36 9.86
C TRP A 352 1.84 -11.14 10.44
N GLN A 353 2.32 -10.58 11.54
CA GLN A 353 1.79 -9.33 12.12
C GLN A 353 2.05 -8.11 11.23
N ASN A 354 3.07 -8.15 10.36
CA ASN A 354 3.37 -7.08 9.41
C ASN A 354 2.53 -7.16 8.12
N TYR A 355 1.77 -8.24 7.98
CA TYR A 355 0.85 -8.49 6.89
C TYR A 355 -0.50 -8.84 7.50
N PRO A 356 -1.28 -7.88 8.03
CA PRO A 356 -2.56 -8.19 8.69
C PRO A 356 -3.52 -8.91 7.76
#